data_AF-A0A8J6V0C7-F1
#
_entry.id   AF-A0A8J6V0C7-F1
#
_cell.length_a   1.000
_cell.length_b   1.000
_cell.length_c   1.000
_cell.angle_alpha   90.00
_cell.angle_beta   90.00
_cell.angle_gamma   90.00
#
_symmetry.space_group_name_H-M   'P 1'
#
loop_
_entity.id
_entity.type
_entity.pdbx_description
1 polymer ?
#
loop_
_entity_poly.entity_id
_entity_poly.type
_entity_poly.pdbx_seq_one_letter_code
_entity_poly.pdbx_strand_id
1 'polypeptide(L)'
;MTNPSPTPPREGSEISSGMLLLLGCHALAMVLIFFIGMVTESHFGNYSSLAPIVVGLVGFLFWQLLYVVPLITILRRRGRTAMAKGVVIMAVLTALLNGLCSVSNPFILGLIQEFIRNALDFRKPTP
;
A
#
# COMPACT_ATOMS: atom_id res chain seq x y z
N MET A 1 -10.06 -1.91 -40.06
CA MET A 1 -8.98 -2.55 -39.27
C MET A 1 -8.24 -1.45 -38.53
N THR A 2 -8.59 -1.19 -37.27
CA THR A 2 -7.84 -0.25 -36.44
C THR A 2 -6.56 -0.95 -36.00
N ASN A 3 -5.42 -0.42 -36.45
CA ASN A 3 -4.10 -0.88 -36.05
C ASN A 3 -4.00 -0.72 -34.52
N PRO A 4 -3.68 -1.77 -33.72
CA PRO A 4 -3.50 -1.58 -32.29
C PRO A 4 -2.36 -0.57 -32.10
N SER A 5 -2.66 0.56 -31.44
CA SER A 5 -1.66 1.59 -31.22
C SER A 5 -0.49 0.98 -30.44
N PRO A 6 0.77 1.22 -30.84
CA PRO A 6 1.92 0.72 -30.10
C PRO A 6 1.84 1.27 -28.67
N THR A 7 1.76 0.38 -27.69
CA THR A 7 1.89 0.74 -26.28
C THR A 7 3.23 1.47 -26.11
N PRO A 8 3.25 2.70 -25.54
CA PRO A 8 4.48 3.46 -25.45
C PRO A 8 5.49 2.69 -24.58
N PRO A 9 6.79 2.65 -24.96
CA PRO A 9 7.84 1.87 -24.27
C PRO A 9 8.05 2.16 -22.78
N ARG A 10 7.34 3.15 -22.20
CA ARG A 10 7.48 3.62 -20.82
C ARG A 10 6.41 3.15 -19.84
N GLU A 11 5.30 2.53 -20.26
CA GLU A 11 4.24 2.10 -19.34
C GLU A 11 4.77 1.17 -18.24
N GLY A 12 5.62 0.20 -18.60
CA GLY A 12 6.25 -0.69 -17.63
C GLY A 12 7.12 0.03 -16.59
N SER A 13 7.85 1.07 -17.02
CA SER A 13 8.69 1.89 -16.14
C SER A 13 7.88 2.77 -15.18
N GLU A 14 6.67 3.18 -15.59
CA GLU A 14 5.78 3.95 -14.72
C GLU A 14 5.08 3.06 -13.69
N ILE A 15 4.69 1.84 -14.08
CA ILE A 15 4.14 0.84 -13.18
C ILE A 15 5.19 0.46 -12.12
N SER A 16 6.42 0.14 -12.54
CA SER A 16 7.50 -0.19 -11.60
C SER A 16 7.86 0.98 -10.70
N SER A 17 7.83 2.22 -11.21
CA SER A 17 8.00 3.43 -10.39
C SER A 17 6.90 3.59 -9.34
N GLY A 18 5.64 3.27 -9.66
CA GLY A 18 4.54 3.24 -8.70
C GLY A 18 4.72 2.18 -7.60
N MET A 19 5.21 1.00 -7.99
CA MET A 19 5.53 -0.08 -7.05
C MET A 19 6.65 0.32 -6.09
N LEU A 20 7.72 0.91 -6.62
CA LEU A 20 8.90 1.36 -5.86
C LEU A 20 8.56 2.54 -4.93
N LEU A 21 7.67 3.43 -5.36
CA LEU A 21 7.16 4.53 -4.53
C LEU A 21 6.42 4.00 -3.30
N LEU A 22 5.54 3.01 -3.49
CA LEU A 22 4.80 2.44 -2.37
C LEU A 22 5.72 1.64 -1.44
N LEU A 23 6.67 0.90 -2.00
CA LEU A 23 7.70 0.21 -1.23
C LEU A 23 8.53 1.19 -0.38
N GLY A 24 8.90 2.34 -0.92
CA GLY A 24 9.57 3.41 -0.18
C GLY A 24 8.71 3.96 0.96
N CYS A 25 7.40 4.10 0.75
CA CYS A 25 6.45 4.53 1.78
C CYS A 25 6.35 3.50 2.92
N HIS A 26 6.34 2.20 2.60
CA HIS A 26 6.40 1.13 3.58
C HIS A 26 7.71 1.11 4.37
N ALA A 27 8.86 1.27 3.69
CA ALA A 27 10.17 1.36 4.34
C ALA A 27 10.23 2.53 5.32
N LEU A 28 9.73 3.71 4.94
CA LEU A 28 9.67 4.87 5.81
C LEU A 28 8.76 4.63 7.02
N ALA A 29 7.61 3.98 6.82
CA ALA A 29 6.71 3.60 7.91
C ALA A 29 7.38 2.63 8.90
N MET A 30 8.14 1.65 8.41
CA MET A 30 8.89 0.73 9.28
C MET A 30 9.97 1.45 10.10
N VAL A 31 10.72 2.37 9.47
CA VAL A 31 11.71 3.20 10.18
C VAL A 31 11.03 4.03 11.27
N LEU A 32 9.87 4.61 10.98
CA LEU A 32 9.14 5.43 11.94
C LEU A 32 8.64 4.60 13.14
N ILE A 33 8.07 3.42 12.89
CA ILE A 33 7.63 2.49 13.94
C ILE A 33 8.81 2.06 14.81
N PHE A 34 9.95 1.74 14.19
CA PHE A 34 11.17 1.36 14.89
C PHE A 34 11.72 2.50 15.75
N PHE A 35 11.74 3.73 15.22
CA PHE A 35 12.18 4.92 15.95
C PHE A 35 11.28 5.21 17.15
N ILE A 36 9.95 5.13 16.98
CA ILE A 36 8.99 5.25 18.08
C ILE A 36 9.23 4.16 19.13
N GLY A 37 9.47 2.92 18.71
CA GLY A 37 9.81 1.82 19.62
C GLY A 37 11.02 2.12 20.49
N MET A 38 12.12 2.61 19.89
CA MET A 38 13.34 3.00 20.63
C MET A 38 13.10 4.17 21.59
N VAL A 39 12.36 5.20 21.16
CA VAL A 39 12.03 6.35 22.01
C VAL A 39 11.19 5.89 23.21
N THR A 40 10.20 5.04 22.98
CA THR A 40 9.31 4.53 24.04
C THR A 40 10.09 3.69 25.05
N GLU A 41 11.04 2.87 24.58
CA GLU A 41 11.93 2.11 25.45
C GLU A 41 12.81 3.00 26.31
N SER A 42 13.36 4.08 25.75
CA SER A 42 14.21 5.03 26.47
C SER A 42 13.49 5.81 27.59
N HIS A 43 12.17 6.01 27.48
CA HIS A 43 11.39 6.80 28.43
C HIS A 43 10.62 5.96 29.46
N PHE A 44 10.14 4.77 29.09
CA PHE A 44 9.24 3.97 29.93
C PHE A 44 9.86 2.66 30.43
N GLY A 45 11.00 2.24 29.88
CA GLY A 45 11.86 1.18 30.42
C GLY A 45 11.14 -0.07 30.94
N ASN A 46 10.52 -0.87 30.05
CA ASN A 46 10.06 -2.24 30.35
C ASN A 46 9.45 -2.90 29.10
N TYR A 47 10.24 -3.55 28.24
CA TYR A 47 9.77 -4.16 26.96
C TYR A 47 8.85 -3.26 26.11
N SER A 48 8.90 -1.93 26.34
CA SER A 48 7.90 -0.99 25.85
C SER A 48 8.11 -0.65 24.38
N SER A 49 9.24 -1.07 23.79
CA SER A 49 9.47 -1.11 22.35
C SER A 49 8.61 -2.15 21.64
N LEU A 50 8.21 -3.23 22.31
CA LEU A 50 7.40 -4.29 21.69
C LEU A 50 5.98 -3.83 21.38
N ALA A 51 5.37 -3.00 22.24
CA ALA A 51 3.99 -2.56 22.04
C ALA A 51 3.80 -1.74 20.73
N PRO A 52 4.61 -0.69 20.45
CA PRO A 52 4.57 0.02 19.17
C PRO A 52 4.85 -0.87 17.96
N ILE A 53 5.78 -1.83 18.09
CA ILE A 53 6.15 -2.74 17.01
C ILE A 53 5.00 -3.71 16.69
N VAL A 54 4.38 -4.31 17.72
CA VAL A 54 3.25 -5.24 17.56
C VAL A 54 2.02 -4.51 17.04
N VAL A 55 1.68 -3.35 17.61
CA VAL A 55 0.57 -2.52 17.13
C VAL A 55 0.83 -2.03 15.71
N GLY A 56 2.06 -1.64 15.39
CA GLY A 56 2.48 -1.22 14.06
C GLY A 56 2.39 -2.33 13.02
N LEU A 57 2.77 -3.57 13.36
CA LEU A 57 2.68 -4.74 12.48
C LEU A 57 1.24 -5.19 12.26
N VAL A 58 0.44 -5.31 13.33
CA VAL A 58 -0.97 -5.72 13.24
C VAL A 58 -1.82 -4.64 12.59
N GLY A 59 -1.56 -3.37 12.91
CA GLY A 59 -2.24 -2.20 12.34
C GLY A 59 -1.70 -1.77 10.99
N PHE A 60 -0.65 -2.42 10.46
CA PHE A 60 0.02 -2.01 9.22
C PHE A 60 -0.95 -1.94 8.04
N LEU A 61 -1.94 -2.83 8.00
CA LEU A 61 -2.99 -2.86 6.99
C LEU A 61 -3.87 -1.60 7.00
N PHE A 62 -4.22 -1.11 8.18
CA PHE A 62 -5.00 0.12 8.33
C PHE A 62 -4.16 1.36 8.03
N TRP A 63 -2.91 1.35 8.51
CA TRP A 63 -1.96 2.41 8.20
C TRP A 63 -1.80 2.51 6.67
N GLN A 64 -1.68 1.38 5.96
CA GLN A 64 -1.52 1.37 4.50
C GLN A 64 -2.64 2.04 3.73
N LEU A 65 -3.89 1.82 4.09
CA LEU A 65 -5.00 2.46 3.41
C LEU A 65 -4.94 3.98 3.55
N LEU A 66 -4.53 4.48 4.72
CA LEU A 66 -4.55 5.90 5.06
C LEU A 66 -3.60 6.72 4.17
N TYR A 67 -2.43 6.17 3.82
CA TYR A 67 -1.50 6.83 2.89
C TYR A 67 -1.69 6.42 1.42
N VAL A 68 -2.14 5.20 1.13
CA VAL A 68 -2.35 4.72 -0.25
C VAL A 68 -3.45 5.50 -0.96
N VAL A 69 -4.59 5.75 -0.29
CA VAL A 69 -5.74 6.46 -0.87
C VAL A 69 -5.37 7.86 -1.38
N PRO A 70 -4.81 8.78 -0.56
CA PRO A 70 -4.45 10.11 -1.03
C PRO A 70 -3.34 10.05 -2.09
N LEU A 71 -2.40 9.11 -1.99
CA LEU A 71 -1.32 8.96 -2.95
C LEU A 71 -1.85 8.61 -4.35
N ILE A 72 -2.80 7.67 -4.45
CA ILE A 72 -3.48 7.33 -5.70
C ILE A 72 -4.24 8.53 -6.25
N THR A 73 -4.97 9.28 -5.39
CA THR A 73 -5.70 10.49 -5.82
C THR A 73 -4.77 11.55 -6.40
N ILE A 74 -3.61 11.80 -5.76
CA ILE A 74 -2.61 12.77 -6.24
C ILE A 74 -2.01 12.33 -7.57
N LEU A 75 -1.65 11.05 -7.72
CA LEU A 75 -1.10 10.51 -8.96
C LEU A 75 -2.10 10.60 -10.12
N ARG A 76 -3.40 10.36 -9.85
CA ARG A 76 -4.46 10.54 -10.85
C ARG A 76 -4.64 12.00 -11.26
N ARG A 77 -4.59 12.94 -10.30
CA ARG A 77 -4.65 14.38 -10.63
C ARG A 77 -3.48 14.84 -11.50
N ARG A 78 -2.34 14.14 -11.46
CA ARG A 78 -1.16 14.40 -12.31
C ARG A 78 -1.20 13.67 -13.66
N GLY A 79 -2.30 13.00 -14.00
CA GLY A 79 -2.44 12.26 -15.26
C GLY A 79 -1.60 10.96 -15.34
N ARG A 80 -0.93 10.54 -14.25
CA ARG A 80 -0.05 9.36 -14.23
C ARG A 80 -0.82 8.09 -13.86
N THR A 81 -1.77 7.70 -14.70
CA THR A 81 -2.65 6.54 -14.48
C THR A 81 -1.89 5.21 -14.45
N ALA A 82 -0.81 5.06 -15.23
CA ALA A 82 0.06 3.87 -15.20
C ALA A 82 0.77 3.70 -13.86
N MET A 83 1.26 4.81 -13.28
CA MET A 83 1.89 4.78 -11.95
C MET A 83 0.89 4.47 -10.85
N ALA A 84 -0.32 5.02 -10.92
CA ALA A 84 -1.39 4.73 -9.97
C ALA A 84 -1.76 3.23 -9.96
N LYS A 85 -1.77 2.57 -11.14
CA LYS A 85 -1.97 1.11 -11.23
C LYS A 85 -0.88 0.33 -10.50
N GLY A 86 0.39 0.73 -10.65
CA GLY A 86 1.52 0.12 -9.92
C GLY A 86 1.38 0.23 -8.40
N VAL A 87 0.95 1.39 -7.91
CA VAL A 87 0.66 1.62 -6.47
C VAL A 87 -0.47 0.71 -5.99
N VAL A 88 -1.58 0.62 -6.74
CA VAL A 88 -2.72 -0.25 -6.38
C VAL A 88 -2.32 -1.72 -6.32
N ILE A 89 -1.56 -2.21 -7.31
CA ILE A 89 -1.10 -3.61 -7.36
C ILE A 89 -0.26 -3.94 -6.12
N MET A 90 0.70 -3.08 -5.78
CA MET A 90 1.54 -3.29 -4.59
C MET A 90 0.77 -3.15 -3.28
N ALA A 91 -0.22 -2.26 -3.21
CA ALA A 91 -1.09 -2.13 -2.04
C ALA A 91 -1.94 -3.40 -1.83
N VAL A 92 -2.50 -3.95 -2.92
CA VAL A 92 -3.25 -5.22 -2.88
C VAL A 92 -2.33 -6.38 -2.50
N LEU A 93 -1.11 -6.45 -3.05
CA LEU A 93 -0.15 -7.50 -2.73
C LEU A 93 0.25 -7.46 -1.25
N THR A 94 0.52 -6.28 -0.71
CA THR A 94 0.86 -6.09 0.71
C THR A 94 -0.32 -6.42 1.61
N ALA A 95 -1.54 -6.04 1.21
CA ALA A 95 -2.75 -6.42 1.90
C ALA A 95 -2.98 -7.94 1.92
N LEU A 96 -2.73 -8.61 0.79
CA LEU A 96 -2.81 -10.08 0.67
C LEU A 96 -1.77 -10.77 1.55
N LEU A 97 -0.51 -10.31 1.53
CA LEU A 97 0.55 -10.88 2.37
C LEU A 97 0.23 -10.72 3.87
N ASN A 98 -0.25 -9.55 4.28
CA ASN A 98 -0.67 -9.32 5.67
C ASN A 98 -1.91 -10.15 6.05
N GLY A 99 -2.91 -10.25 5.15
CA GLY A 99 -4.08 -11.08 5.33
C GLY A 99 -3.78 -12.58 5.38
N LEU A 100 -2.85 -13.08 4.56
CA LEU A 100 -2.37 -14.47 4.57
C LEU A 100 -1.58 -14.79 5.84
N CYS A 101 -0.82 -13.84 6.39
CA CYS A 101 -0.19 -14.03 7.70
C CYS A 101 -1.19 -13.94 8.85
N SER A 102 -2.28 -13.19 8.68
CA SER A 102 -3.38 -13.04 9.64
C SER A 102 -4.57 -13.97 9.36
N VAL A 103 -4.30 -15.22 8.93
CA VAL A 103 -5.27 -16.26 8.45
C VAL A 103 -6.46 -16.53 9.40
N SER A 104 -6.49 -15.97 10.59
CA SER A 104 -7.52 -16.21 11.61
C SER A 104 -8.64 -15.17 11.70
N ASN A 105 -8.58 -14.03 10.98
CA ASN A 105 -9.54 -12.93 11.20
C ASN A 105 -10.48 -12.64 10.01
N PRO A 106 -11.78 -12.99 10.08
CA PRO A 106 -12.75 -12.78 8.98
C PRO A 106 -12.98 -11.31 8.64
N PHE A 107 -12.71 -10.40 9.59
CA PHE A 107 -12.78 -8.95 9.38
C PHE A 107 -11.72 -8.44 8.38
N ILE A 108 -10.50 -8.97 8.46
CA ILE A 108 -9.38 -8.60 7.57
C ILE A 108 -9.69 -9.02 6.13
N LEU A 109 -10.30 -10.20 5.94
CA LEU A 109 -10.67 -10.73 4.63
C LEU A 109 -11.72 -9.84 3.93
N GLY A 110 -12.74 -9.39 4.65
CA GLY A 110 -13.77 -8.49 4.12
C GLY A 110 -13.20 -7.14 3.68
N LEU A 111 -12.25 -6.60 4.44
CA LEU A 111 -11.60 -5.31 4.14
C LEU A 111 -10.69 -5.40 2.92
N ILE A 112 -9.97 -6.52 2.76
CA ILE A 112 -9.18 -6.82 1.55
C ILE A 112 -10.10 -6.93 0.33
N GLN A 113 -11.24 -7.63 0.44
CA GLN A 113 -12.19 -7.79 -0.66
C GLN A 113 -12.79 -6.45 -1.10
N GLU A 114 -13.17 -5.58 -0.16
CA GLU A 114 -13.70 -4.26 -0.48
C GLU A 114 -12.63 -3.35 -1.11
N PHE A 115 -11.40 -3.42 -0.61
CA PHE A 115 -10.26 -2.72 -1.22
C PHE A 115 -9.97 -3.22 -2.64
N ILE A 116 -9.98 -4.55 -2.85
CA ILE A 116 -9.81 -5.15 -4.18
C ILE A 116 -10.96 -4.75 -5.11
N ARG A 117 -12.20 -4.74 -4.63
CA ARG A 117 -13.36 -4.31 -5.41
C ARG A 117 -13.21 -2.87 -5.85
N ASN A 118 -12.85 -1.98 -4.93
CA ASN A 118 -12.61 -0.57 -5.21
C ASN A 118 -11.43 -0.42 -6.19
N ALA A 119 -10.32 -1.13 -5.96
CA ALA A 119 -9.14 -1.22 -6.84
C ALA A 119 -9.47 -1.73 -8.26
N LEU A 120 -10.36 -2.71 -8.39
CA LEU A 120 -10.83 -3.25 -9.67
C LEU A 120 -11.77 -2.27 -10.37
N ASP A 121 -12.59 -1.54 -9.63
CA ASP A 121 -13.43 -0.48 -10.18
C ASP A 121 -12.56 0.69 -10.69
N PHE A 122 -11.44 0.98 -10.02
CA PHE A 122 -10.39 1.90 -10.50
C PHE A 122 -9.68 1.44 -11.79
N ARG A 123 -9.87 0.18 -12.24
CA ARG A 123 -9.33 -0.33 -13.51
C ARG A 123 -10.24 -0.03 -14.72
N LYS A 124 -11.52 0.26 -14.51
CA LYS A 124 -12.44 0.57 -15.63
C LYS A 124 -12.10 1.95 -16.20
N PRO A 125 -11.77 2.05 -17.51
CA PRO A 125 -11.67 3.36 -18.14
C PRO A 125 -13.03 4.04 -18.03
N THR A 126 -13.05 5.28 -17.54
CA THR A 126 -14.22 6.15 -17.68
C THR A 126 -14.56 6.25 -19.17
N PRO A 127 -15.86 6.16 -19.55
CA PRO A 127 -16.29 6.22 -20.94
C PRO A 127 -15.85 7.51 -21.63
#